data_AF-A0A3D2UFD5-F1
#
_entry.id   AF-A0A3D2UFD5-F1
#
_cell.length_a   1.000
_cell.length_b   1.000
_cell.length_c   1.000
_cell.angle_alpha   90.00
_cell.angle_beta   90.00
_cell.angle_gamma   90.00
#
_symmetry.space_group_name_H-M   'P 1'
#
loop_
_entity.id
_entity.type
_entity.pdbx_description
1 polymer ?
#
loop_
_entity_poly.entity_id
_entity_poly.type
_entity_poly.pdbx_seq_one_letter_code
_entity_poly.pdbx_strand_id
1 'polypeptide(L)'
;SGDYSSSFIGYFPADNPQLVIFVKLDRPEGGVYYGGAVAAPVTRSVMEAALAANILDIETLVESATEPVEVVSPDRYAEYINTPVPIPLSPELPESEGGADAVAIPDVSGLPVRFAVRELHKHGLRVTEMGTGDVVRTYPTAGSVVTRGEVVRLRSGGQDDE
;
A
#
# COMPACT_ATOMS: atom_id res chain seq x y z
N SER A 1 2.65 11.83 -13.01
CA SER A 1 2.71 10.38 -12.78
C SER A 1 3.69 10.16 -11.65
N GLY A 2 3.30 9.51 -10.56
CA GLY A 2 4.26 9.04 -9.56
C GLY A 2 4.62 7.60 -9.93
N ASP A 3 5.91 7.29 -10.00
CA ASP A 3 6.38 5.95 -10.36
C ASP A 3 6.31 5.04 -9.11
N TYR A 4 5.12 4.52 -8.83
CA TYR A 4 4.90 3.58 -7.73
C TYR A 4 5.05 2.13 -8.21
N SER A 5 5.58 1.27 -7.35
CA SER A 5 5.51 -0.18 -7.52
C SER A 5 4.74 -0.79 -6.36
N SER A 6 3.84 -1.72 -6.66
CA SER A 6 3.03 -2.44 -5.69
C SER A 6 3.50 -3.88 -5.62
N SER A 7 3.81 -4.38 -4.42
CA SER A 7 4.25 -5.77 -4.26
C SER A 7 3.58 -6.47 -3.10
N PHE A 8 3.43 -7.80 -3.24
CA PHE A 8 2.91 -8.68 -2.21
C PHE A 8 3.67 -10.01 -2.24
N ILE A 9 3.94 -10.56 -1.05
CA ILE A 9 4.52 -11.90 -0.89
C ILE A 9 3.56 -12.72 -0.05
N GLY A 10 3.11 -13.85 -0.59
CA GLY A 10 2.37 -14.87 0.14
C GLY A 10 3.15 -16.17 0.17
N TYR A 11 3.00 -16.94 1.24
CA TYR A 11 3.57 -18.27 1.35
C TYR A 11 2.58 -19.25 1.96
N PHE A 12 2.67 -20.52 1.59
CA PHE A 12 1.74 -21.56 1.99
C PHE A 12 2.42 -22.94 2.04
N PRO A 13 2.15 -23.77 3.06
CA PRO A 13 1.55 -23.44 4.38
C PRO A 13 2.32 -22.38 5.15
N ALA A 14 1.75 -21.91 6.28
CA ALA A 14 2.40 -20.90 7.12
C ALA A 14 3.61 -21.47 7.89
N ASP A 15 3.46 -22.65 8.51
CA ASP A 15 4.49 -23.21 9.38
C ASP A 15 5.64 -23.89 8.61
N ASN A 16 5.31 -24.61 7.54
CA ASN A 16 6.28 -25.28 6.68
C ASN A 16 6.01 -24.95 5.19
N PRO A 17 6.47 -23.78 4.70
CA PRO A 17 6.10 -23.29 3.38
C PRO A 17 6.61 -24.19 2.25
N GLN A 18 5.71 -24.59 1.37
CA GLN A 18 6.01 -25.33 0.14
C GLN A 18 5.89 -24.45 -1.10
N LEU A 19 5.17 -23.34 -0.98
CA LEU A 19 4.92 -22.38 -2.05
C LEU A 19 5.20 -20.96 -1.55
N VAL A 20 5.95 -20.20 -2.36
CA VAL A 20 6.11 -18.75 -2.19
C VAL A 20 5.67 -18.08 -3.47
N ILE A 21 4.78 -17.11 -3.35
CA ILE A 21 4.27 -16.30 -4.45
C ILE A 21 4.72 -14.87 -4.21
N PHE A 22 5.47 -14.34 -5.17
CA PHE A 22 5.82 -12.92 -5.23
C PHE A 22 5.10 -12.27 -6.40
N VAL A 23 4.33 -11.23 -6.10
CA VAL A 23 3.69 -10.39 -7.11
C VAL A 23 4.31 -9.00 -7.02
N LYS A 24 4.75 -8.47 -8.16
CA LYS A 24 5.13 -7.07 -8.33
C LYS A 24 4.37 -6.49 -9.52
N LEU A 25 3.66 -5.40 -9.27
CA LEU A 25 2.99 -4.59 -10.26
C LEU A 25 3.77 -3.30 -10.42
N ASP A 26 4.31 -3.08 -11.61
CA ASP A 26 4.99 -1.84 -11.96
C ASP A 26 3.96 -0.81 -12.42
N ARG A 27 4.04 0.41 -11.88
CA ARG A 27 3.20 1.56 -12.25
C ARG A 27 1.70 1.22 -12.33
N PRO A 28 1.08 0.74 -11.24
CA PRO A 28 -0.36 0.48 -11.24
C PRO A 28 -1.16 1.78 -11.44
N GLU A 29 -2.15 1.72 -12.32
CA GLU A 29 -3.05 2.83 -12.62
C GLU A 29 -4.26 2.85 -11.68
N GLY A 30 -5.00 3.96 -11.61
CA GLY A 30 -6.24 4.05 -10.83
C GLY A 30 -6.11 4.60 -9.41
N GLY A 31 -4.97 5.20 -9.06
CA GLY A 31 -4.80 5.96 -7.81
C GLY A 31 -4.51 5.11 -6.56
N VAL A 32 -4.90 3.83 -6.56
CA VAL A 32 -4.56 2.85 -5.52
C VAL A 32 -3.30 2.10 -5.96
N TYR A 33 -2.24 2.12 -5.14
CA TYR A 33 -0.94 1.53 -5.49
C TYR A 33 -0.30 0.71 -4.34
N TYR A 34 -1.05 0.46 -3.28
CA TYR A 34 -0.55 -0.29 -2.12
C TYR A 34 -0.58 -1.80 -2.37
N GLY A 35 0.48 -2.50 -1.94
CA GLY A 35 0.67 -3.95 -2.10
C GLY A 35 -0.56 -4.79 -1.76
N GLY A 36 -1.17 -4.52 -0.59
CA GLY A 36 -2.35 -5.23 -0.12
C GLY A 36 -3.60 -5.02 -0.98
N ALA A 37 -3.83 -3.82 -1.49
CA ALA A 37 -5.03 -3.51 -2.26
C ALA A 37 -4.90 -3.92 -3.75
N VAL A 38 -3.68 -3.89 -4.31
CA VAL A 38 -3.46 -4.10 -5.75
C VAL A 38 -2.80 -5.45 -6.05
N ALA A 39 -1.75 -5.83 -5.33
CA ALA A 39 -0.98 -7.05 -5.62
C ALA A 39 -1.49 -8.30 -4.86
N ALA A 40 -2.17 -8.14 -3.72
CA ALA A 40 -2.70 -9.28 -2.96
C ALA A 40 -3.83 -10.06 -3.67
N PRO A 41 -4.81 -9.43 -4.36
CA PRO A 41 -5.83 -10.17 -5.10
C PRO A 41 -5.24 -11.07 -6.19
N VAL A 42 -4.17 -10.62 -6.84
CA VAL A 42 -3.42 -11.43 -7.82
C VAL A 42 -2.78 -12.64 -7.14
N THR A 43 -2.18 -12.44 -5.96
CA THR A 43 -1.58 -13.54 -5.18
C THR A 43 -2.62 -14.61 -4.83
N ARG A 44 -3.85 -14.21 -4.47
CA ARG A 44 -4.97 -15.14 -4.23
C ARG A 44 -5.29 -15.98 -5.46
N SER A 45 -5.48 -15.35 -6.63
CA SER A 45 -5.76 -16.08 -7.87
C SER A 45 -4.65 -17.07 -8.23
N VAL A 46 -3.38 -16.68 -8.03
CA VAL A 46 -2.23 -17.57 -8.29
C VAL A 46 -2.20 -18.73 -7.30
N MET A 47 -2.48 -18.49 -6.02
CA MET A 47 -2.52 -19.54 -5.00
C MET A 47 -3.65 -20.55 -5.26
N GLU A 48 -4.85 -20.07 -5.60
CA GLU A 48 -5.98 -20.93 -5.98
C GLU A 48 -5.64 -21.80 -7.21
N ALA A 49 -5.00 -21.21 -8.22
CA ALA A 49 -4.55 -21.94 -9.40
C ALA A 49 -3.44 -22.97 -9.08
N ALA A 50 -2.49 -22.62 -8.21
CA ALA A 50 -1.41 -23.52 -7.78
C ALA A 50 -1.97 -24.73 -7.01
N LEU A 51 -2.92 -24.50 -6.11
CA LEU A 51 -3.62 -25.57 -5.37
C LEU A 51 -4.39 -26.48 -6.33
N ALA A 52 -5.13 -25.90 -7.29
CA ALA A 52 -5.87 -26.67 -8.29
C ALA A 52 -4.95 -27.48 -9.24
N ALA A 53 -3.75 -26.97 -9.50
CA ALA A 53 -2.76 -27.64 -10.34
C ALA A 53 -2.03 -28.79 -9.61
N ASN A 54 -2.30 -28.99 -8.31
CA ASN A 54 -1.79 -30.11 -7.53
C ASN A 54 -0.24 -30.21 -7.52
N ILE A 55 0.43 -29.05 -7.55
CA ILE A 55 1.90 -28.94 -7.57
C ILE A 55 2.53 -29.04 -6.17
N LEU A 56 1.70 -29.18 -5.14
CA LEU A 56 2.12 -29.25 -3.75
C LEU A 56 2.04 -30.69 -3.24
N ASP A 57 2.80 -30.97 -2.18
CA ASP A 57 2.78 -32.27 -1.51
C ASP A 57 1.54 -32.36 -0.60
N ILE A 58 0.45 -32.91 -1.13
CA ILE A 58 -0.83 -32.94 -0.42
C ILE A 58 -0.75 -33.75 0.89
N GLU A 59 0.05 -34.81 0.95
CA GLU A 59 0.13 -35.67 2.14
C GLU A 59 0.64 -34.87 3.34
N THR A 60 1.72 -34.12 3.13
CA THR A 60 2.28 -33.22 4.14
C THR A 60 1.39 -32.00 4.43
N LEU A 61 0.61 -31.52 3.44
CA LEU A 61 -0.39 -30.47 3.66
C LEU A 61 -1.54 -30.94 4.56
N VAL A 62 -2.01 -32.18 4.39
CA VAL A 62 -3.08 -32.76 5.21
C VAL A 62 -2.62 -32.92 6.66
N GLU A 63 -1.36 -33.30 6.89
CA GLU A 63 -0.77 -33.32 8.22
C GLU A 63 -0.70 -31.92 8.84
N SER A 64 -0.29 -30.91 8.07
CA SER A 64 -0.27 -29.50 8.50
C SER A 64 -1.66 -28.91 8.76
N ALA A 65 -2.71 -29.44 8.12
CA ALA A 65 -4.09 -28.96 8.26
C ALA A 65 -4.83 -29.55 9.47
N THR A 66 -4.17 -30.38 10.29
CA THR A 66 -4.80 -31.06 11.43
C THR A 66 -5.07 -30.15 12.61
N GLU A 67 -4.40 -28.99 12.70
CA GLU A 67 -4.85 -27.96 13.62
C GLU A 67 -6.11 -27.32 13.03
N PRO A 68 -7.26 -27.39 13.74
CA PRO A 68 -8.44 -26.68 13.30
C PRO A 68 -8.06 -25.20 13.25
N VAL A 69 -7.92 -24.67 12.03
CA VAL A 69 -7.96 -23.23 11.81
C VAL A 69 -9.28 -22.82 12.44
N GLU A 70 -9.25 -22.05 13.53
CA GLU A 70 -10.46 -21.41 14.03
C GLU A 70 -11.04 -20.69 12.82
N VAL A 71 -12.15 -21.21 12.29
CA VAL A 71 -12.87 -20.54 11.22
C VAL A 71 -13.45 -19.31 11.91
N VAL A 72 -12.66 -18.24 11.89
CA VAL A 72 -13.08 -16.93 12.32
C VAL A 72 -14.33 -16.66 11.50
N SER A 73 -15.48 -16.53 12.17
CA SER A 73 -16.75 -16.27 11.51
C SER A 73 -16.59 -15.09 10.53
N PRO A 74 -17.28 -15.06 9.37
CA PRO A 74 -17.25 -13.91 8.47
C PRO A 74 -17.48 -12.57 9.18
N ASP A 75 -18.28 -12.56 10.25
CA ASP A 75 -18.54 -11.39 11.10
C ASP A 75 -17.31 -10.96 11.92
N ARG A 76 -16.55 -11.92 12.45
CA ARG A 76 -15.22 -11.64 13.03
C ARG A 76 -14.18 -11.29 11.97
N TYR A 77 -14.27 -11.81 10.74
CA TYR A 77 -13.44 -11.31 9.64
C TYR A 77 -13.76 -9.86 9.33
N ALA A 78 -15.03 -9.46 9.31
CA ALA A 78 -15.40 -8.05 9.20
C ALA A 78 -14.85 -7.26 10.38
N GLU A 79 -14.83 -7.84 11.58
CA GLU A 79 -14.12 -7.24 12.72
C GLU A 79 -12.61 -7.16 12.47
N TYR A 80 -11.89 -8.14 11.92
CA TYR A 80 -10.44 -8.05 11.66
C TYR A 80 -10.04 -7.23 10.42
N ILE A 81 -10.90 -7.18 9.40
CA ILE A 81 -10.73 -6.36 8.18
C ILE A 81 -11.04 -4.89 8.49
N ASN A 82 -12.04 -4.62 9.35
CA ASN A 82 -12.40 -3.27 9.78
C ASN A 82 -11.77 -2.87 11.12
N THR A 83 -11.19 -3.80 11.89
CA THR A 83 -10.29 -3.49 12.99
C THR A 83 -9.09 -2.89 12.32
N PRO A 84 -8.75 -1.63 12.61
CA PRO A 84 -7.50 -1.08 12.17
C PRO A 84 -6.41 -1.90 12.88
N VAL A 85 -5.92 -2.95 12.23
CA VAL A 85 -4.56 -3.39 12.51
C VAL A 85 -3.73 -2.14 12.23
N PRO A 86 -2.90 -1.64 13.15
CA PRO A 86 -2.04 -0.49 12.89
C PRO A 86 -0.89 -0.90 11.95
N ILE A 87 -1.23 -1.48 10.80
CA ILE A 87 -0.43 -1.48 9.60
C ILE A 87 -1.03 -0.34 8.78
N PRO A 88 -0.29 0.73 8.47
CA PRO A 88 -0.81 1.83 7.68
C PRO A 88 -0.97 1.39 6.22
N LEU A 89 -1.98 0.59 5.93
CA LEU A 89 -2.42 0.21 4.60
C LEU A 89 -3.42 1.24 4.12
N SER A 90 -2.88 2.32 3.53
CA SER A 90 -3.59 3.26 2.66
C SER A 90 -4.66 4.15 3.33
N PRO A 91 -4.59 5.48 3.17
CA PRO A 91 -5.74 6.34 3.44
C PRO A 91 -6.81 6.15 2.35
N GLU A 92 -8.09 6.24 2.70
CA GLU A 92 -9.18 6.32 1.73
C GLU A 92 -8.93 7.46 0.73
N LEU A 93 -8.97 7.14 -0.57
CA LEU A 93 -8.89 8.13 -1.63
C LEU A 93 -10.30 8.65 -1.92
N PRO A 94 -10.54 9.97 -1.89
CA PRO A 94 -11.83 10.53 -2.27
C PRO A 94 -12.06 10.41 -3.78
N GLU A 95 -13.29 10.08 -4.15
CA GLU A 95 -13.75 9.97 -5.53
C GLU A 95 -13.56 11.30 -6.28
N SER A 96 -13.12 11.21 -7.54
CA SER A 96 -12.91 12.40 -8.36
C SER A 96 -14.24 12.93 -8.89
N GLU A 97 -14.72 14.01 -8.30
CA GLU A 97 -15.61 14.94 -9.01
C GLU A 97 -14.77 16.11 -9.53
N GLY A 98 -14.76 16.28 -10.84
CA GLY A 98 -14.03 17.34 -11.50
C GLY A 98 -14.70 18.70 -11.27
N GLY A 99 -13.93 19.65 -10.75
CA GLY A 99 -14.29 21.07 -10.76
C GLY A 99 -13.62 21.88 -9.66
N ALA A 100 -12.53 22.59 -10.00
CA ALA A 100 -11.98 23.74 -9.26
C ALA A 100 -11.84 23.62 -7.72
N ASP A 101 -11.51 22.44 -7.20
CA ASP A 101 -11.43 22.22 -5.76
C ASP A 101 -10.05 22.65 -5.26
N ALA A 102 -10.00 23.85 -4.68
CA ALA A 102 -8.79 24.47 -4.17
C ALA A 102 -8.41 23.82 -2.83
N VAL A 103 -7.26 23.14 -2.79
CA VAL A 103 -6.76 22.38 -1.64
C VAL A 103 -5.53 23.09 -1.07
N ALA A 104 -5.53 23.36 0.24
CA ALA A 104 -4.35 23.87 0.92
C ALA A 104 -3.32 22.76 1.14
N ILE A 105 -2.04 23.05 0.91
CA ILE A 105 -0.94 22.13 1.19
C ILE A 105 -0.75 22.04 2.72
N PRO A 106 -0.98 20.88 3.35
CA PRO A 106 -0.71 20.71 4.78
C PRO A 106 0.80 20.81 5.08
N ASP A 107 1.15 21.29 6.28
CA ASP A 107 2.53 21.27 6.73
C ASP A 107 2.95 19.84 7.07
N VAL A 108 3.92 19.33 6.34
CA VAL A 108 4.49 17.99 6.50
C VAL A 108 5.98 18.04 6.83
N SER A 109 6.52 19.22 7.15
CA SER A 109 7.90 19.38 7.58
C SER A 109 8.17 18.63 8.89
N GLY A 110 9.32 17.96 8.96
CA GLY A 110 9.72 17.11 10.09
C GLY A 110 9.09 15.72 10.09
N LEU A 111 8.16 15.42 9.17
CA LEU A 111 7.66 14.05 8.99
C LEU A 111 8.63 13.23 8.13
N PRO A 112 8.79 11.92 8.38
CA PRO A 112 9.48 11.07 7.44
C PRO A 112 8.74 11.10 6.10
N VAL A 113 9.51 11.11 5.01
CA VAL A 113 9.06 11.09 3.61
C VAL A 113 7.77 10.28 3.39
N ARG A 114 7.75 9.02 3.82
CA ARG A 114 6.60 8.12 3.64
C ARG A 114 5.32 8.61 4.33
N PHE A 115 5.44 9.24 5.50
CA PHE A 115 4.30 9.81 6.23
C PHE A 115 3.80 11.10 5.57
N ALA A 116 4.72 11.94 5.10
CA ALA A 116 4.40 13.17 4.37
C ALA A 116 3.65 12.87 3.06
N VAL A 117 4.12 11.89 2.27
CA VAL A 117 3.44 11.46 1.04
C VAL A 117 2.00 11.01 1.31
N ARG A 118 1.80 10.21 2.37
CA ARG A 118 0.48 9.73 2.76
C ARG A 118 -0.46 10.88 3.12
N GLU A 119 0.05 11.87 3.85
CA GLU A 119 -0.74 13.03 4.25
C GLU A 119 -1.14 13.88 3.05
N LEU A 120 -0.21 14.16 2.13
CA LEU A 120 -0.51 14.89 0.90
C LEU A 120 -1.54 14.17 0.01
N HIS A 121 -1.47 12.84 -0.08
CA HIS A 121 -2.42 12.03 -0.85
C HIS A 121 -3.85 12.05 -0.27
N LYS A 122 -4.01 12.09 1.06
CA LYS A 122 -5.33 12.27 1.69
C LYS A 122 -6.01 13.57 1.24
N HIS A 123 -5.22 14.62 1.05
CA HIS A 123 -5.68 15.91 0.55
C HIS A 123 -5.91 15.90 -0.98
N GLY A 124 -5.74 14.76 -1.65
CA GLY A 124 -5.89 14.64 -3.10
C GLY A 124 -4.75 15.29 -3.89
N LEU A 125 -3.61 15.57 -3.24
CA LEU A 125 -2.42 16.10 -3.91
C LEU A 125 -1.56 14.95 -4.41
N ARG A 126 -0.88 15.14 -5.54
CA ARG A 126 0.10 14.18 -6.06
C ARG A 126 1.47 14.56 -5.55
N VAL A 127 2.37 13.60 -5.38
CA VAL A 127 3.73 13.89 -4.89
C VAL A 127 4.79 13.41 -5.85
N THR A 128 5.87 14.18 -5.99
CA THR A 128 7.12 13.74 -6.60
C THR A 128 8.25 14.00 -5.62
N GLU A 129 9.03 12.97 -5.33
CA GLU A 129 10.06 13.02 -4.29
C GLU A 129 11.47 13.13 -4.84
N MET A 130 12.32 13.75 -4.02
CA MET A 130 13.77 13.65 -4.08
C MET A 130 14.31 13.38 -2.66
N GLY A 131 15.01 12.24 -2.52
CA GLY A 131 15.83 11.88 -1.35
C GLY A 131 15.18 10.94 -0.33
N THR A 132 15.99 10.50 0.64
CA THR A 132 15.59 9.62 1.74
C THR A 132 15.77 10.37 3.06
N GLY A 133 14.77 10.44 3.93
CA GLY A 133 14.89 11.11 5.23
C GLY A 133 13.63 11.85 5.67
N ASP A 134 13.79 12.84 6.54
CA ASP A 134 12.70 13.70 6.99
C ASP A 134 12.46 14.84 6.01
N VAL A 135 11.20 15.18 5.77
CA VAL A 135 10.83 16.28 4.88
C VAL A 135 11.26 17.60 5.50
N VAL A 136 12.09 18.35 4.79
CA VAL A 136 12.51 19.69 5.21
C VAL A 136 11.48 20.72 4.73
N ARG A 137 11.02 20.57 3.48
CA ARG A 137 10.09 21.51 2.85
C ARG A 137 9.33 20.93 1.67
N THR A 138 8.20 21.55 1.35
CA THR A 138 7.40 21.29 0.15
C THR A 138 7.52 22.43 -0.85
N TYR A 139 7.29 22.14 -2.13
CA TYR A 139 7.07 23.14 -3.17
C TYR A 139 5.84 22.77 -4.01
N PRO A 140 4.77 23.61 -4.05
CA PRO A 140 4.60 24.88 -3.33
C PRO A 140 4.65 24.74 -1.79
N THR A 141 4.92 25.83 -1.08
CA THR A 141 5.15 25.79 0.38
C THR A 141 3.87 25.42 1.14
N ALA A 142 4.02 24.83 2.32
CA ALA A 142 2.90 24.59 3.23
C ALA A 142 2.02 25.84 3.39
N GLY A 143 0.70 25.63 3.41
CA GLY A 143 -0.31 26.70 3.43
C GLY A 143 -0.66 27.29 2.06
N SER A 144 0.09 26.98 0.99
CA SER A 144 -0.28 27.40 -0.37
C SER A 144 -1.55 26.68 -0.81
N VAL A 145 -2.41 27.36 -1.54
CA VAL A 145 -3.62 26.77 -2.11
C VAL A 145 -3.33 26.35 -3.55
N VAL A 146 -3.54 25.07 -3.83
CA VAL A 146 -3.28 24.42 -5.12
C VAL A 146 -4.55 23.73 -5.62
N THR A 147 -4.57 23.32 -6.87
CA THR A 147 -5.73 22.55 -7.36
C THR A 147 -5.60 21.10 -6.89
N ARG A 148 -6.71 20.48 -6.47
CA ARG A 148 -6.74 19.03 -6.20
C ARG A 148 -6.14 18.26 -7.38
N GLY A 149 -5.22 17.35 -7.11
CA GLY A 149 -4.46 16.60 -8.11
C GLY A 149 -3.16 17.25 -8.58
N GLU A 150 -2.85 18.46 -8.11
CA GLU A 150 -1.57 19.14 -8.40
C GLU A 150 -0.39 18.41 -7.73
N VAL A 151 0.78 18.50 -8.38
CA VAL A 151 1.99 17.80 -7.92
C VAL A 151 2.77 18.67 -6.96
N VAL A 152 2.87 18.24 -5.70
CA VAL A 152 3.74 18.82 -4.67
C VAL A 152 5.09 18.12 -4.69
N ARG A 153 6.17 18.89 -4.77
CA ARG A 153 7.54 18.37 -4.68
C ARG A 153 7.97 18.34 -3.22
N LEU A 154 8.47 17.19 -2.76
CA LEU A 154 9.08 17.06 -1.44
C LEU A 154 10.60 17.14 -1.54
N ARG A 155 11.21 17.95 -0.65
CA ARG A 155 12.65 17.89 -0.39
C ARG A 155 12.86 17.27 0.98
N SER A 156 13.54 16.13 1.00
CA SER A 156 13.99 15.48 2.24
C SER A 156 15.40 15.93 2.62
N GLY A 157 15.69 15.90 3.91
CA GLY A 157 17.00 16.14 4.49
C GLY A 157 17.69 14.81 4.73
N GLY A 158 18.45 14.35 3.73
CA GLY A 158 19.27 13.15 3.83
C GLY A 158 20.42 13.21 2.84
N GLN A 159 21.60 13.46 3.41
CA GLN A 159 22.95 13.21 2.89
C GLN A 159 23.12 13.16 1.36
N ASP A 160 23.11 14.33 0.74
CA ASP A 160 23.82 14.66 -0.52
C ASP A 160 24.30 16.14 -0.43
N ASP A 161 24.84 16.52 0.73
CA ASP A 161 25.66 17.72 0.88
C ASP A 161 27.11 17.26 1.09
N GLU A 162 27.80 16.96 -0.03
CA GLU A 162 29.25 17.16 -0.17
C GLU A 162 29.57 17.65 -1.59
#